data_AF-A0A8C5YIB9-F1
#
_entry.id   AF-A0A8C5YIB9-F1
#
_cell.length_a   1.000
_cell.length_b   1.000
_cell.length_c   1.000
_cell.angle_alpha   90.00
_cell.angle_beta   90.00
_cell.angle_gamma   90.00
#
_symmetry.space_group_name_H-M   'P 1'
#
loop_
_entity.id
_entity.type
_entity.pdbx_description
1 polymer ?
#
loop_
_entity_poly.entity_id
_entity_poly.type
_entity_poly.pdbx_seq_one_letter_code
_entity_poly.pdbx_strand_id
1 'polypeptide(L)'
;MKSRIPVVLLACGSFNPITNMHLRLFEVARDHLHQTGMYQVVQGIISPVNDNYGKKDLAPSHHRVAMARLALQTSDWIRVDPWESEQAQWMETVKVLRHHHSELLRSPPQMEGPDHGHAATPKRIQTLPEHLPRPGSGLGLRTGTARPPCPQLETGCELSCA
;
A
#
# COMPACT_ATOMS: atom_id res chain seq x y z
N MET A 1 -7.29 -31.29 -12.79
CA MET A 1 -7.39 -29.86 -12.44
C MET A 1 -6.11 -29.19 -12.92
N LYS A 2 -6.17 -28.08 -13.65
CA LYS A 2 -4.94 -27.36 -14.06
C LYS A 2 -4.39 -26.62 -12.85
N SER A 3 -3.11 -26.84 -12.52
CA SER A 3 -2.42 -26.03 -11.53
C SER A 3 -2.27 -24.60 -12.06
N ARG A 4 -2.49 -23.61 -11.18
CA ARG A 4 -2.26 -22.20 -11.51
C ARG A 4 -0.79 -21.86 -11.29
N ILE A 5 -0.25 -20.96 -12.09
CA ILE A 5 1.12 -20.47 -11.96
C ILE A 5 1.16 -19.46 -10.80
N PRO A 6 1.98 -19.66 -9.76
CA PRO A 6 2.12 -18.70 -8.68
C PRO A 6 2.81 -17.43 -9.19
N VAL A 7 2.29 -16.26 -8.81
CA VAL A 7 2.79 -14.95 -9.27
C VAL A 7 3.02 -14.03 -8.07
N VAL A 8 4.14 -13.31 -8.10
CA VAL A 8 4.40 -12.19 -7.18
C VAL A 8 4.35 -10.89 -7.96
N LEU A 9 3.62 -9.90 -7.45
CA LEU A 9 3.53 -8.57 -8.03
C LEU A 9 4.56 -7.65 -7.37
N LEU A 10 5.37 -6.96 -8.16
CA LEU A 10 6.34 -5.98 -7.68
C LEU A 10 5.98 -4.59 -8.23
N ALA A 11 5.86 -3.61 -7.34
CA ALA A 11 5.74 -2.19 -7.70
C ALA A 11 6.93 -1.40 -7.15
N CYS A 12 7.81 -0.97 -8.06
CA CYS A 12 8.87 -0.01 -7.77
C CYS A 12 8.34 1.42 -7.96
N GLY A 13 8.80 2.35 -7.13
CA GLY A 13 8.41 3.76 -7.27
C GLY A 13 8.82 4.63 -6.10
N SER A 14 8.54 5.93 -6.20
CA SER A 14 8.89 6.86 -5.13
C SER A 14 8.08 6.62 -3.86
N PHE A 15 6.76 6.41 -3.96
CA PHE A 15 5.84 6.35 -2.80
C PHE A 15 6.04 7.53 -1.83
N ASN A 16 5.93 8.76 -2.38
CA ASN A 16 6.23 10.01 -1.69
C ASN A 16 5.01 10.95 -1.59
N PRO A 17 4.04 10.68 -0.69
CA PRO A 17 3.87 9.46 0.10
C PRO A 17 3.13 8.35 -0.68
N ILE A 18 2.97 7.18 -0.07
CA ILE A 18 2.04 6.15 -0.56
C ILE A 18 0.60 6.69 -0.55
N THR A 19 -0.24 6.20 -1.47
CA THR A 19 -1.64 6.65 -1.63
C THR A 19 -2.56 5.47 -1.87
N ASN A 20 -3.87 5.67 -1.69
CA ASN A 20 -4.89 4.65 -1.97
C ASN A 20 -4.86 4.16 -3.43
N MET A 21 -4.42 4.99 -4.38
CA MET A 21 -4.29 4.58 -5.78
C MET A 21 -3.22 3.51 -5.95
N HIS A 22 -2.07 3.65 -5.26
CA HIS A 22 -1.02 2.62 -5.27
C HIS A 22 -1.52 1.30 -4.72
N LEU A 23 -2.30 1.33 -3.63
CA LEU A 23 -2.90 0.14 -3.03
C LEU A 23 -3.93 -0.50 -3.97
N ARG A 24 -4.80 0.32 -4.58
CA ARG A 24 -5.82 -0.17 -5.51
C ARG A 24 -5.23 -0.84 -6.75
N LEU A 25 -4.06 -0.39 -7.21
CA LEU A 25 -3.35 -1.00 -8.34
C LEU A 25 -3.07 -2.49 -8.10
N PHE A 26 -2.63 -2.86 -6.90
CA PHE A 26 -2.39 -4.26 -6.53
C PHE A 26 -3.66 -5.10 -6.57
N GLU A 27 -4.74 -4.59 -5.98
CA GLU A 27 -6.03 -5.29 -5.93
C GLU A 27 -6.59 -5.55 -7.34
N VAL A 28 -6.57 -4.53 -8.21
CA VAL A 28 -7.03 -4.67 -9.59
C VAL A 28 -6.16 -5.64 -10.39
N ALA A 29 -4.83 -5.59 -10.22
CA ALA A 29 -3.91 -6.50 -10.90
C ALA A 29 -4.10 -7.95 -10.44
N ARG A 30 -4.32 -8.17 -9.13
CA ARG A 30 -4.60 -9.49 -8.55
C ARG A 30 -5.89 -10.08 -9.13
N ASP A 31 -6.97 -9.32 -9.09
CA ASP A 31 -8.27 -9.73 -9.62
C ASP A 31 -8.15 -10.10 -11.11
N HIS A 32 -7.47 -9.26 -11.90
CA HIS A 32 -7.27 -9.51 -13.33
C HIS A 32 -6.50 -10.82 -13.59
N LEU A 33 -5.38 -11.05 -12.90
CA LEU A 33 -4.59 -12.26 -13.07
C LEU A 33 -5.36 -13.53 -12.65
N HIS A 34 -6.13 -13.46 -11.56
CA HIS A 34 -6.98 -14.58 -11.14
C HIS A 34 -8.12 -14.85 -12.13
N GLN A 35 -8.72 -13.82 -12.72
CA GLN A 35 -9.78 -13.95 -13.73
C GLN A 35 -9.34 -14.70 -14.99
N THR A 36 -8.04 -14.65 -15.35
CA THR A 36 -7.51 -15.46 -16.46
C THR A 36 -7.63 -16.97 -16.22
N GLY A 37 -7.76 -17.41 -14.96
CA GLY A 37 -7.74 -18.81 -14.56
C GLY A 37 -6.36 -19.48 -14.66
N MET A 38 -5.33 -18.78 -15.14
CA MET A 38 -3.98 -19.31 -15.33
C MET A 38 -3.05 -19.02 -14.15
N TYR A 39 -3.28 -17.91 -13.46
CA TYR A 39 -2.37 -17.39 -12.44
C TYR A 39 -2.99 -17.38 -11.05
N GLN A 40 -2.14 -17.54 -10.04
CA GLN A 40 -2.47 -17.35 -8.63
C GLN A 40 -1.47 -16.37 -8.04
N VAL A 41 -1.90 -15.12 -7.85
CA VAL A 41 -1.09 -14.14 -7.11
C VAL A 41 -0.95 -14.57 -5.66
N VAL A 42 0.29 -14.75 -5.20
CA VAL A 42 0.62 -15.21 -3.84
C VAL A 42 1.15 -14.08 -2.94
N GLN A 43 1.70 -13.01 -3.52
CA GLN A 43 2.25 -11.89 -2.75
C GLN A 43 2.34 -10.62 -3.61
N GLY A 44 2.22 -9.46 -2.96
CA GLY A 44 2.56 -8.15 -3.49
C GLY A 44 3.77 -7.55 -2.77
N ILE A 45 4.64 -6.84 -3.49
CA ILE A 45 5.82 -6.16 -2.95
C ILE A 45 5.79 -4.71 -3.40
N ILE A 46 5.76 -3.79 -2.43
CA ILE A 46 6.05 -2.37 -2.63
C ILE A 46 7.54 -2.17 -2.37
N SER A 47 8.27 -1.68 -3.37
CA SER A 47 9.71 -1.39 -3.30
C SER A 47 9.95 0.11 -3.46
N PRO A 48 10.13 0.85 -2.34
CA PRO A 48 10.44 2.26 -2.41
C PRO A 48 11.82 2.51 -3.01
N VAL A 49 11.89 3.49 -3.92
CA VAL A 49 13.14 3.86 -4.59
C VAL A 49 14.18 4.35 -3.59
N ASN A 50 15.45 4.19 -3.90
CA ASN A 50 16.58 4.76 -3.15
C ASN A 50 16.59 6.31 -3.18
N ASP A 51 17.13 6.93 -2.13
CA ASP A 51 17.21 8.39 -2.00
C ASP A 51 18.13 9.03 -3.05
N ASN A 52 19.10 8.29 -3.58
CA ASN A 52 20.00 8.76 -4.64
C ASN A 52 19.35 8.73 -6.04
N TYR A 53 18.06 8.43 -6.15
CA TYR A 53 17.32 8.55 -7.41
C TYR A 53 17.33 9.98 -7.98
N GLY A 54 17.50 10.98 -7.12
CA GLY A 54 17.71 12.37 -7.55
C GLY A 54 16.44 13.14 -7.88
N LYS A 55 15.26 12.65 -7.49
CA LYS A 55 14.00 13.41 -7.60
C LYS A 55 13.98 14.54 -6.57
N LYS A 56 13.73 15.78 -7.02
CA LYS A 56 13.53 16.93 -6.15
C LYS A 56 12.35 16.68 -5.19
N ASP A 57 12.53 17.02 -3.93
CA ASP A 57 11.52 16.87 -2.86
C ASP A 57 11.14 15.41 -2.51
N LEU A 58 12.01 14.44 -2.81
CA LEU A 58 11.86 13.07 -2.34
C LEU A 58 12.09 13.01 -0.82
N ALA A 59 11.07 12.63 -0.05
CA ALA A 59 11.24 12.40 1.37
C ALA A 59 12.24 11.26 1.63
N PRO A 60 12.99 11.27 2.74
CA PRO A 60 13.89 10.20 3.10
C PRO A 60 13.25 8.81 3.03
N SER A 61 13.97 7.85 2.49
CA SER A 61 13.54 6.46 2.27
C SER A 61 12.91 5.83 3.51
N HIS A 62 13.51 6.00 4.68
CA HIS A 62 12.99 5.45 5.94
C HIS A 62 11.59 5.96 6.27
N HIS A 63 11.26 7.22 5.96
CA HIS A 63 9.90 7.75 6.14
C HIS A 63 8.92 7.13 5.14
N ARG A 64 9.33 6.98 3.88
CA ARG A 64 8.49 6.38 2.83
C ARG A 64 8.22 4.90 3.10
N VAL A 65 9.23 4.16 3.52
CA VAL A 65 9.11 2.76 3.98
C VAL A 65 8.17 2.67 5.20
N ALA A 66 8.32 3.56 6.19
CA ALA A 66 7.45 3.57 7.37
C ALA A 66 5.99 3.86 7.01
N MET A 67 5.74 4.86 6.15
CA MET A 67 4.39 5.18 5.67
C MET A 67 3.78 4.02 4.87
N ALA A 68 4.56 3.39 3.98
CA ALA A 68 4.11 2.20 3.25
C ALA A 68 3.77 1.05 4.21
N ARG A 69 4.59 0.81 5.24
CA ARG A 69 4.32 -0.21 6.26
C ARG A 69 3.02 0.07 7.01
N LEU A 70 2.76 1.32 7.40
CA LEU A 70 1.52 1.72 8.04
C LEU A 70 0.31 1.54 7.13
N ALA A 71 0.41 1.97 5.86
CA ALA A 71 -0.66 1.84 4.88
C ALA A 71 -1.01 0.37 4.56
N LEU A 72 -0.06 -0.55 4.75
CA LEU A 72 -0.23 -1.98 4.52
C LEU A 72 -0.66 -2.78 5.76
N GLN A 73 -0.91 -2.13 6.92
CA GLN A 73 -1.31 -2.84 8.15
C GLN A 73 -2.58 -3.67 8.02
N THR A 74 -3.49 -3.26 7.12
CA THR A 74 -4.75 -3.96 6.86
C THR A 74 -4.68 -4.93 5.68
N SER A 75 -3.51 -5.04 5.02
CA SER A 75 -3.29 -5.99 3.93
C SER A 75 -2.71 -7.29 4.48
N ASP A 76 -3.21 -8.41 4.00
CA ASP A 76 -2.75 -9.76 4.33
C ASP A 76 -1.75 -10.33 3.32
N TRP A 77 -1.60 -9.71 2.14
CA TRP A 77 -0.83 -10.27 1.02
C TRP A 77 0.20 -9.31 0.40
N ILE A 78 0.13 -8.02 0.70
CA ILE A 78 1.08 -7.01 0.20
C ILE A 78 2.01 -6.60 1.33
N ARG A 79 3.32 -6.60 1.06
CA ARG A 79 4.35 -6.12 2.00
C ARG A 79 5.18 -5.01 1.37
N VAL A 80 5.79 -4.19 2.22
CA VAL A 80 6.88 -3.29 1.83
C VAL A 80 8.21 -4.01 2.03
N ASP A 81 9.10 -3.91 1.03
CA ASP A 81 10.46 -4.43 1.10
C ASP A 81 11.44 -3.26 0.94
N PRO A 82 12.26 -2.93 1.95
CA PRO A 82 13.14 -1.78 1.92
C PRO A 82 14.44 -2.02 1.13
N TRP A 83 14.69 -3.24 0.63
CA TRP A 83 15.98 -3.62 0.04
C TRP A 83 16.48 -2.64 -1.03
N GLU A 84 15.62 -2.21 -1.97
CA GLU A 84 15.99 -1.22 -3.00
C GLU A 84 16.45 0.09 -2.38
N SER A 85 15.71 0.58 -1.39
CA SER A 85 16.00 1.84 -0.72
C SER A 85 17.24 1.80 0.17
N GLU A 86 17.61 0.63 0.69
CA GLU A 86 18.78 0.42 1.55
C GLU A 86 20.10 0.26 0.79
N GLN A 87 20.05 0.20 -0.55
CA GLN A 87 21.28 0.12 -1.33
C GLN A 87 22.07 1.43 -1.29
N ALA A 88 23.39 1.34 -1.49
CA ALA A 88 24.27 2.50 -1.45
C ALA A 88 23.99 3.51 -2.58
N GLN A 89 23.40 3.08 -3.69
CA GLN A 89 23.11 3.88 -4.88
C GLN A 89 21.76 3.49 -5.47
N TRP A 90 21.19 4.36 -6.31
CA TRP A 90 20.01 4.02 -7.09
C TRP A 90 20.27 2.82 -8.02
N MET A 91 19.24 2.01 -8.22
CA MET A 91 19.27 0.84 -9.08
C MET A 91 18.17 0.89 -10.12
N GLU A 92 18.51 0.45 -11.32
CA GLU A 92 17.53 0.19 -12.37
C GLU A 92 16.53 -0.89 -11.92
N THR A 93 15.25 -0.71 -12.25
CA THR A 93 14.15 -1.61 -11.90
C THR A 93 14.43 -3.07 -12.27
N VAL A 94 15.16 -3.33 -13.37
CA VAL A 94 15.53 -4.69 -13.78
C VAL A 94 16.45 -5.38 -12.76
N LYS A 95 17.30 -4.64 -12.05
CA LYS A 95 18.16 -5.19 -10.98
C LYS A 95 17.33 -5.52 -9.74
N VAL A 96 16.34 -4.70 -9.42
CA VAL A 96 15.37 -4.95 -8.34
C VAL A 96 14.54 -6.20 -8.62
N LEU A 97 14.04 -6.34 -9.86
CA LEU A 97 13.35 -7.54 -10.33
C LEU A 97 14.24 -8.79 -10.20
N ARG A 98 15.51 -8.72 -10.64
CA ARG A 98 16.46 -9.85 -10.53
C ARG A 98 16.72 -10.24 -9.09
N HIS A 99 16.85 -9.26 -8.19
CA HIS A 99 17.03 -9.52 -6.76
C HIS A 99 15.83 -10.28 -6.19
N HIS A 100 14.61 -9.74 -6.33
CA HIS A 100 13.42 -10.40 -5.79
C HIS A 100 13.15 -11.76 -6.45
N HIS A 101 13.43 -11.91 -7.75
CA HIS A 101 13.33 -13.21 -8.41
C HIS A 101 14.29 -14.23 -7.78
N SER A 102 15.54 -13.83 -7.51
CA SER A 102 16.53 -14.71 -6.86
C SER A 102 16.11 -15.09 -5.43
N GLU A 103 15.56 -14.13 -4.67
CA GLU A 103 15.04 -14.38 -3.32
C GLU A 103 13.83 -15.34 -3.33
N LEU A 104 12.94 -15.23 -4.32
CA LEU A 104 11.81 -16.15 -4.48
C LEU A 104 12.25 -17.57 -4.82
N LEU A 105 13.31 -17.74 -5.61
CA LEU A 105 13.89 -19.05 -5.90
C LEU A 105 14.57 -19.67 -4.67
N ARG A 106 15.17 -18.84 -3.82
CA ARG A 106 15.84 -19.26 -2.58
C ARG A 106 14.86 -19.63 -1.47
N SER A 107 13.77 -18.88 -1.37
CA SER A 107 12.71 -19.07 -0.37
C SER A 107 11.33 -18.91 -1.01
N PRO A 108 10.75 -20.00 -1.54
CA PRO A 108 9.45 -19.96 -2.17
C PRO A 108 8.37 -19.54 -1.15
N PRO A 109 7.39 -18.70 -1.56
CA PRO A 109 6.25 -18.39 -0.70
C PRO A 109 5.46 -19.67 -0.40
N GLN A 110 4.99 -19.81 0.85
CA GLN A 110 4.11 -20.90 1.25
C GLN A 110 2.78 -20.74 0.49
N MET A 111 2.40 -21.73 -0.31
CA MET A 111 1.05 -21.77 -0.88
C MET A 111 0.07 -22.18 0.21
N GLU A 112 -0.75 -21.24 0.67
CA GLU A 112 -2.00 -21.58 1.34
C GLU A 112 -2.86 -22.40 0.35
N GLY A 113 -3.36 -23.55 0.80
CA GLY A 113 -4.16 -24.47 0.00
C GLY A 113 -5.45 -23.84 -0.53
N PRO A 114 -6.20 -24.54 -1.40
CA PRO A 114 -7.45 -24.01 -1.94
C PRO A 114 -8.38 -23.62 -0.79
N ASP A 115 -8.84 -22.37 -0.84
CA ASP A 115 -9.74 -21.72 0.10
C ASP A 115 -10.98 -22.59 0.38
N HIS A 116 -10.90 -23.41 1.42
CA HIS A 116 -12.09 -23.97 2.04
C HIS A 116 -12.68 -22.84 2.87
N GLY A 117 -13.61 -22.09 2.27
CA GLY A 117 -14.19 -20.87 2.81
C GLY A 117 -14.35 -20.90 4.32
N HIS A 118 -13.41 -20.28 5.02
CA HIS A 118 -13.55 -20.02 6.45
C HIS A 118 -14.40 -18.77 6.57
N ALA A 119 -15.65 -18.97 6.99
CA ALA A 119 -16.54 -17.90 7.40
C ALA A 119 -15.78 -16.98 8.35
N ALA A 120 -15.56 -15.73 7.93
CA ALA A 120 -14.92 -14.72 8.74
C ALA A 120 -15.74 -14.53 10.02
N THR A 121 -15.25 -15.06 11.14
CA THR A 121 -15.77 -14.68 12.46
C THR A 121 -15.43 -13.20 12.68
N PRO A 122 -16.43 -12.33 12.92
CA PRO A 122 -16.16 -10.92 13.14
C PRO A 122 -15.36 -10.76 14.43
N LYS A 123 -14.17 -10.14 14.34
CA LYS A 123 -13.42 -9.73 15.52
C LYS A 123 -14.24 -8.69 16.26
N ARG A 124 -14.66 -9.05 17.49
CA ARG A 124 -15.41 -8.21 18.42
C ARG A 124 -14.73 -6.84 18.55
N ILE A 125 -15.43 -5.80 18.11
CA ILE A 125 -15.12 -4.40 18.39
C ILE A 125 -15.03 -4.27 19.92
N GLN A 126 -13.85 -3.91 20.43
CA GLN A 126 -13.73 -3.46 21.81
C GLN A 126 -14.42 -2.10 21.90
N THR A 127 -15.60 -2.08 22.53
CA THR A 127 -16.30 -0.84 22.84
C THR A 127 -15.45 0.01 23.77
N LEU A 128 -15.12 1.22 23.33
CA LEU A 128 -14.54 2.29 24.14
C LEU A 128 -15.41 2.50 25.40
N PRO A 129 -14.85 2.67 26.61
CA PRO A 129 -15.67 2.93 27.78
C PRO A 129 -16.36 4.29 27.67
N GLU A 130 -17.69 4.29 27.63
CA GLU A 130 -18.53 5.48 27.84
C GLU A 130 -18.31 6.00 29.26
N HIS A 131 -17.51 7.05 29.40
CA HIS A 131 -17.60 7.98 30.52
C HIS A 131 -17.45 9.41 30.00
N LEU A 132 -18.54 9.92 29.42
CA LEU A 132 -18.71 11.36 29.22
C LEU A 132 -19.53 11.92 30.40
N PRO A 133 -19.00 12.85 31.21
CA PRO A 133 -19.80 13.53 32.20
C PRO A 133 -20.82 14.47 31.52
N ARG A 134 -22.05 14.49 32.07
CA ARG A 134 -23.20 15.25 31.55
C ARG A 134 -22.93 16.76 31.51
N PRO A 135 -23.49 17.50 30.54
CA PRO A 135 -23.27 18.92 30.40
C PRO A 135 -24.00 19.73 31.47
N GLY A 136 -23.25 20.60 32.14
CA GLY A 136 -23.77 21.66 32.99
C GLY A 136 -24.48 22.73 32.16
N SER A 137 -25.57 23.22 32.71
CA SER A 137 -26.44 24.28 32.23
C SER A 137 -25.74 25.62 32.02
N GLY A 138 -26.03 26.29 30.90
CA GLY A 138 -26.15 27.75 30.87
C GLY A 138 -25.38 28.48 29.77
N LEU A 139 -26.12 29.35 29.08
CA LEU A 139 -25.72 30.55 28.33
C LEU A 139 -25.46 30.42 26.82
N GLY A 140 -26.45 30.94 26.07
CA GLY A 140 -26.19 32.06 25.16
C GLY A 140 -26.11 31.74 23.68
N LEU A 141 -27.25 31.89 22.99
CA LEU A 141 -27.33 32.14 21.54
C LEU A 141 -26.31 33.18 21.09
N ARG A 142 -25.55 32.90 20.01
CA ARG A 142 -25.32 33.85 18.90
C ARG A 142 -25.12 33.12 17.58
N THR A 143 -26.00 33.44 16.63
CA THR A 143 -25.92 33.16 15.20
C THR A 143 -24.75 33.91 14.55
N GLY A 144 -24.01 33.27 13.64
CA GLY A 144 -22.90 33.92 12.92
C GLY A 144 -22.32 33.08 11.78
N THR A 145 -22.96 33.18 10.62
CA THR A 145 -22.44 33.17 9.23
C THR A 145 -21.04 32.66 8.86
N ALA A 146 -21.05 31.95 7.71
CA ALA A 146 -20.06 31.91 6.61
C ALA A 146 -18.96 30.83 6.61
N ARG A 147 -19.16 29.82 5.75
CA ARG A 147 -18.10 28.98 5.17
C ARG A 147 -17.26 29.83 4.21
N PRO A 148 -15.91 29.76 4.24
CA PRO A 148 -15.12 30.16 3.09
C PRO A 148 -15.11 29.05 2.02
N PRO A 149 -15.11 29.39 0.72
CA PRO A 149 -15.10 28.41 -0.37
C PRO A 149 -13.72 27.76 -0.52
N CYS A 150 -13.75 26.47 -0.86
CA CYS A 150 -12.60 25.66 -1.26
C CYS A 150 -12.06 26.17 -2.61
N PRO A 151 -10.77 26.55 -2.75
CA PRO A 151 -10.22 26.84 -4.05
C PRO A 151 -9.95 25.53 -4.81
N GLN A 152 -10.65 25.37 -5.93
CA GLN A 152 -10.32 24.41 -6.97
C GLN A 152 -8.92 24.74 -7.48
N LEU A 153 -7.98 23.79 -7.36
CA LEU A 153 -6.74 23.82 -8.12
C LEU A 153 -6.77 22.64 -9.09
N GLU A 154 -7.39 22.90 -10.24
CA GLU A 154 -7.08 22.17 -11.46
C GLU A 154 -5.66 22.56 -11.87
N THR A 155 -4.80 21.57 -12.11
CA THR A 155 -4.10 21.35 -13.39
C THR A 155 -2.84 20.49 -13.18
N GLY A 156 -2.80 19.38 -13.92
CA GLY A 156 -1.63 18.84 -14.61
C GLY A 156 -0.33 18.66 -13.82
N CYS A 157 -0.08 17.44 -13.37
CA CYS A 157 1.30 16.95 -13.31
C CYS A 157 1.37 15.66 -14.14
N GLU A 158 1.93 15.80 -15.34
CA GLU A 158 2.18 14.72 -16.28
C GLU A 158 2.94 13.56 -15.63
N LEU A 159 2.43 12.35 -15.85
CA LEU A 159 3.22 11.13 -15.73
C LEU A 159 4.28 11.15 -16.83
N SER A 160 5.52 11.50 -16.47
CA SER A 160 6.68 11.11 -17.28
C SER A 160 7.42 10.01 -16.52
N CYS A 161 7.11 8.76 -16.88
CA CYS A 161 8.02 7.64 -16.68
C CYS A 161 8.99 7.66 -17.87
N ALA A 162 10.26 7.92 -17.59
CA ALA A 162 11.39 7.55 -18.43
C ALA A 162 12.38 6.76 -17.56
#